data_AF-A0A9E1KPP9-F1
#
_entry.id   AF-A0A9E1KPP9-F1
#
_cell.length_a   1.000
_cell.length_b   1.000
_cell.length_c   1.000
_cell.angle_alpha   90.00
_cell.angle_beta   90.00
_cell.angle_gamma   90.00
#
_symmetry.space_group_name_H-M   'P 1'
#
loop_
_entity.id
_entity.type
_entity.pdbx_description
1 polymer ?
#
loop_
_entity_poly.entity_id
_entity_poly.type
_entity_poly.pdbx_seq_one_letter_code
_entity_poly.pdbx_strand_id
1 'polypeptide(L)'
;MKTSLKIDGGFGFAGEFDSTDKLVNKARQLEELGFDGLLVAEMAHDPFLPLALAAHETSSIELRTSIAVALARNPMNMANIGHDLNAYSQGRFTLGLGSQIKPHISKRFNMPWHGPAKQMREFIEATRAIWNCWYDGERLEYSGDCYSYRLMTPEFTPTNTEHGRPKILMAAVGPLMTQTAAAVADGIIVHAFCSEQHFKEVMLPQLETDLAANGRSVEDFEIQFPVFVAQGETEEELEKSKMGIKYRLGFYASTPAYKTVLDTHGWGDLQPRLNRLTKDGKWEQLPREIPDEMLYAFAAVGGPLEVAQQLKDRFGGLVDRVALEAHYKPDILEQQMNILRA
;
A
#
# COMPACT_ATOMS: atom_id res chain seq x y z
N MET A 1 -18.76 1.94 -12.85
CA MET A 1 -17.92 3.15 -12.68
C MET A 1 -17.63 3.27 -11.21
N LYS A 2 -16.36 3.30 -10.80
CA LYS A 2 -15.98 3.42 -9.39
C LYS A 2 -16.47 4.76 -8.81
N THR A 3 -16.76 4.80 -7.51
CA THR A 3 -17.20 5.99 -6.76
C THR A 3 -16.17 7.12 -6.80
N SER A 4 -16.48 8.27 -6.20
CA SER A 4 -15.52 9.37 -6.02
C SER A 4 -14.20 8.88 -5.42
N LEU A 5 -13.09 9.39 -5.97
CA LEU A 5 -11.73 9.05 -5.55
C LEU A 5 -11.52 9.39 -4.07
N LYS A 6 -11.09 8.41 -3.27
CA LYS A 6 -10.71 8.62 -1.87
C LYS A 6 -9.26 9.07 -1.76
N ILE A 7 -9.01 9.93 -0.79
CA ILE A 7 -7.73 10.61 -0.60
C ILE A 7 -7.18 10.24 0.76
N ASP A 8 -6.05 9.55 0.77
CA ASP A 8 -5.42 9.10 2.00
C ASP A 8 -4.24 9.99 2.40
N GLY A 9 -4.03 10.15 3.71
CA GLY A 9 -2.89 10.85 4.28
C GLY A 9 -1.82 9.89 4.79
N GLY A 10 -0.55 10.25 4.58
CA GLY A 10 0.54 9.53 5.24
C GLY A 10 0.48 9.69 6.76
N PHE A 11 0.63 8.59 7.50
CA PHE A 11 0.62 8.53 8.96
C PHE A 11 1.77 7.68 9.49
N GLY A 12 2.50 8.19 10.48
CA GLY A 12 3.71 7.55 10.98
C GLY A 12 4.88 7.75 10.00
N PHE A 13 5.10 8.99 9.56
CA PHE A 13 6.28 9.34 8.76
C PHE A 13 7.12 10.40 9.48
N ALA A 14 8.41 10.47 9.13
CA ALA A 14 9.37 11.40 9.73
C ALA A 14 9.38 11.31 11.28
N GLY A 15 9.50 12.44 11.97
CA GLY A 15 9.56 12.51 13.44
C GLY A 15 8.22 12.32 14.16
N GLU A 16 7.16 11.84 13.47
CA GLU A 16 5.87 11.56 14.11
C GLU A 16 5.99 10.43 15.14
N PHE A 17 6.84 9.43 14.88
CA PHE A 17 7.10 8.34 15.82
C PHE A 17 7.94 8.75 17.05
N ASP A 18 8.42 9.99 17.14
CA ASP A 18 9.22 10.45 18.28
C ASP A 18 8.40 10.53 19.57
N SER A 19 7.07 10.69 19.49
CA SER A 19 6.18 10.67 20.65
C SER A 19 4.75 10.28 20.31
N THR A 20 4.03 9.75 21.31
CA THR A 20 2.61 9.43 21.20
C THR A 20 1.75 10.66 20.89
N ASP A 21 2.06 11.80 21.50
CA ASP A 21 1.30 13.04 21.28
C ASP A 21 1.36 13.51 19.82
N LYS A 22 2.52 13.35 19.17
CA LYS A 22 2.66 13.68 17.75
C LYS A 22 1.80 12.77 16.88
N LEU A 23 1.79 11.46 17.15
CA LEU A 23 0.93 10.51 16.44
C LEU A 23 -0.55 10.83 16.63
N VAL A 24 -0.99 11.02 17.87
CA VAL A 24 -2.39 11.34 18.18
C VAL A 24 -2.83 12.64 17.50
N ASN A 25 -2.03 13.70 17.61
CA ASN A 25 -2.35 14.97 16.96
C ASN A 25 -2.39 14.84 15.43
N LYS A 26 -1.50 14.04 14.84
CA LYS A 26 -1.51 13.82 13.40
C LYS A 26 -2.77 13.07 12.95
N ALA A 27 -3.19 12.04 13.69
CA ALA A 27 -4.41 11.30 13.37
C ALA A 27 -5.66 12.21 13.38
N ARG A 28 -5.83 13.03 14.43
CA ARG A 28 -6.90 14.03 14.52
C ARG A 28 -6.83 15.04 13.38
N GLN A 29 -5.64 15.57 13.10
CA GLN A 29 -5.43 16.53 12.02
C GLN A 29 -5.86 15.97 10.66
N LEU A 30 -5.48 14.73 10.33
CA LEU A 30 -5.88 14.11 9.06
C LEU A 30 -7.40 13.97 8.94
N GLU A 31 -8.08 13.57 10.01
CA GLU A 31 -9.55 13.50 10.04
C GLU A 31 -10.21 14.89 9.92
N GLU A 32 -9.72 15.88 10.66
CA GLU A 32 -10.23 17.27 10.62
C GLU A 32 -10.06 17.94 9.26
N LEU A 33 -8.95 17.62 8.57
CA LEU A 33 -8.71 18.07 7.20
C LEU A 33 -9.61 17.35 6.17
N GLY A 34 -10.28 16.28 6.57
CA GLY A 34 -11.20 15.53 5.73
C GLY A 34 -10.54 14.50 4.83
N PHE A 35 -9.38 13.94 5.20
CA PHE A 35 -8.83 12.77 4.53
C PHE A 35 -9.74 11.55 4.73
N ASP A 36 -9.85 10.71 3.71
CA ASP A 36 -10.69 9.50 3.73
C ASP A 36 -10.02 8.33 4.47
N GLY A 37 -8.69 8.36 4.57
CA GLY A 37 -7.93 7.33 5.26
C GLY A 37 -6.55 7.81 5.70
N LEU A 38 -5.96 7.08 6.64
CA LEU A 38 -4.58 7.25 7.07
C LEU A 38 -3.78 5.97 6.82
N LEU A 39 -2.58 6.12 6.25
CA LEU A 39 -1.75 5.02 5.80
C LEU A 39 -0.49 4.89 6.64
N VAL A 40 -0.26 3.72 7.22
CA VAL A 40 1.00 3.40 7.92
C VAL A 40 1.77 2.34 7.16
N ALA A 41 3.02 2.63 6.82
CA ALA A 41 3.94 1.66 6.22
C ALA A 41 4.85 1.04 7.28
N GLU A 42 5.05 -0.29 7.23
CA GLU A 42 6.02 -0.96 8.08
C GLU A 42 7.45 -0.76 7.53
N MET A 43 8.22 0.08 8.22
CA MET A 43 9.63 0.34 7.89
C MET A 43 10.53 0.16 9.12
N ALA A 44 10.77 1.26 9.84
CA ALA A 44 11.53 1.29 11.09
C ALA A 44 10.67 0.96 12.31
N HIS A 45 9.35 1.12 12.21
CA HIS A 45 8.36 0.89 13.27
C HIS A 45 7.31 -0.13 12.83
N ASP A 46 6.72 -0.83 13.80
CA ASP A 46 5.54 -1.68 13.59
C ASP A 46 4.32 -0.80 13.25
N PRO A 47 3.47 -1.20 12.29
CA PRO A 47 2.42 -0.33 11.79
C PRO A 47 1.12 -0.40 12.62
N PHE A 48 0.97 -1.33 13.56
CA PHE A 48 -0.32 -1.58 14.22
C PHE A 48 -0.52 -0.76 15.49
N LEU A 49 0.54 -0.56 16.29
CA LEU A 49 0.49 0.28 17.48
C LEU A 49 0.06 1.74 17.21
N PRO A 50 0.60 2.45 16.20
CA PRO A 50 0.11 3.79 15.88
C PRO A 50 -1.35 3.77 15.42
N LEU A 51 -1.80 2.72 14.73
CA LEU A 51 -3.19 2.59 14.30
C LEU A 51 -4.15 2.33 15.47
N ALA A 52 -3.71 1.64 16.53
CA ALA A 52 -4.51 1.50 17.74
C ALA A 52 -4.75 2.85 18.43
N LEU A 53 -3.73 3.72 18.46
CA LEU A 53 -3.88 5.10 18.95
C LEU A 53 -4.83 5.89 18.03
N ALA A 54 -4.63 5.81 16.71
CA ALA A 54 -5.50 6.50 15.77
C ALA A 54 -6.97 6.02 15.85
N ALA A 55 -7.21 4.74 16.09
CA ALA A 55 -8.54 4.19 16.29
C ALA A 55 -9.28 4.80 17.48
N HIS A 56 -8.56 5.05 18.57
CA HIS A 56 -9.10 5.72 19.74
C HIS A 56 -9.37 7.22 19.52
N GLU A 57 -8.54 7.86 18.71
CA GLU A 57 -8.48 9.32 18.57
C GLU A 57 -9.30 9.89 17.41
N THR A 58 -9.88 9.01 16.60
CA THR A 58 -10.64 9.38 15.40
C THR A 58 -11.94 8.60 15.33
N SER A 59 -12.91 9.08 14.56
CA SER A 59 -14.28 8.54 14.56
C SER A 59 -14.79 8.07 13.20
N SER A 60 -14.18 8.52 12.11
CA SER A 60 -14.70 8.37 10.74
C SER A 60 -13.61 8.03 9.71
N ILE A 61 -12.39 8.53 9.87
CA ILE A 61 -11.28 8.26 8.93
C ILE A 61 -10.93 6.77 8.90
N GLU A 62 -10.68 6.22 7.72
CA GLU A 62 -10.26 4.82 7.60
C GLU A 62 -8.82 4.59 8.08
N LEU A 63 -8.58 3.45 8.70
CA LEU A 63 -7.27 3.08 9.25
C LEU A 63 -6.65 1.97 8.43
N ARG A 64 -5.44 2.16 7.91
CA ARG A 64 -4.91 1.24 6.89
C ARG A 64 -3.43 0.99 7.07
N THR A 65 -3.03 -0.27 6.98
CA THR A 65 -1.61 -0.61 6.74
C THR A 65 -1.33 -0.56 5.24
N SER A 66 -0.21 0.03 4.84
CA SER A 66 0.21 0.12 3.43
C SER A 66 1.74 0.07 3.30
N ILE A 67 2.40 -1.02 3.67
CA ILE A 67 1.86 -2.34 4.07
C ILE A 67 2.39 -2.77 5.44
N ALA A 68 1.74 -3.77 6.04
CA ALA A 68 2.35 -4.64 7.04
C ALA A 68 3.03 -5.84 6.37
N VAL A 69 4.20 -6.24 6.87
CA VAL A 69 5.01 -7.34 6.34
C VAL A 69 4.40 -8.68 6.78
N ALA A 70 3.62 -9.31 5.92
CA ALA A 70 2.89 -10.54 6.22
C ALA A 70 3.84 -11.69 6.57
N LEU A 71 4.86 -11.91 5.74
CA LEU A 71 5.75 -13.08 5.86
C LEU A 71 6.77 -12.97 7.00
N ALA A 72 6.78 -11.85 7.74
CA ALA A 72 7.49 -11.72 9.01
C ALA A 72 6.67 -12.24 10.20
N ARG A 73 5.39 -12.58 9.97
CA ARG A 73 4.40 -12.99 10.97
C ARG A 73 3.72 -14.28 10.52
N ASN A 74 2.73 -14.74 11.29
CA ASN A 74 1.90 -15.89 10.93
C ASN A 74 0.42 -15.47 10.77
N PRO A 75 -0.38 -16.23 10.00
CA PRO A 75 -1.81 -15.93 9.79
C PRO A 75 -2.63 -15.71 11.05
N MET A 76 -2.43 -16.50 12.12
CA MET A 76 -3.16 -16.35 13.39
C MET A 76 -2.87 -15.01 14.08
N ASN A 77 -1.60 -14.57 14.10
CA ASN A 77 -1.26 -13.27 14.68
C ASN A 77 -1.89 -12.13 13.87
N MET A 78 -1.93 -12.25 12.54
CA MET A 78 -2.58 -11.25 11.69
C MET A 78 -4.10 -11.27 11.78
N ALA A 79 -4.71 -12.44 11.94
CA ALA A 79 -6.13 -12.57 12.17
C ALA A 79 -6.54 -11.84 13.46
N ASN A 80 -5.81 -12.05 14.56
CA ASN A 80 -6.05 -11.39 15.86
C ASN A 80 -5.89 -9.87 15.75
N ILE A 81 -4.71 -9.41 15.31
CA ILE A 81 -4.44 -7.96 15.21
C ILE A 81 -5.42 -7.27 14.27
N GLY A 82 -5.75 -7.91 13.14
CA GLY A 82 -6.73 -7.38 12.20
C GLY A 82 -8.13 -7.30 12.81
N HIS A 83 -8.58 -8.35 13.51
CA HIS A 83 -9.85 -8.36 14.23
C HIS A 83 -9.92 -7.22 15.27
N ASP A 84 -8.93 -7.15 16.16
CA ASP A 84 -8.90 -6.19 17.26
C ASP A 84 -8.94 -4.74 16.73
N LEU A 85 -8.10 -4.40 15.76
CA LEU A 85 -8.11 -3.07 15.16
C LEU A 85 -9.42 -2.77 14.44
N ASN A 86 -10.03 -3.76 13.79
CA ASN A 86 -11.33 -3.57 13.15
C ASN A 86 -12.43 -3.30 14.18
N ALA A 87 -12.46 -4.06 15.27
CA ALA A 87 -13.43 -3.86 16.33
C ALA A 87 -13.22 -2.51 17.06
N TYR A 88 -11.98 -2.19 17.44
CA TYR A 88 -11.66 -0.92 18.12
C TYR A 88 -11.94 0.31 17.26
N SER A 89 -11.78 0.18 15.94
CA SER A 89 -12.08 1.26 14.99
C SER A 89 -13.53 1.23 14.48
N GLN A 90 -14.38 0.34 15.00
CA GLN A 90 -15.78 0.20 14.59
C GLN A 90 -15.97 -0.08 13.09
N GLY A 91 -15.12 -0.93 12.51
CA GLY A 91 -15.21 -1.36 11.11
C GLY A 91 -14.42 -0.50 10.13
N ARG A 92 -13.58 0.43 10.61
CA ARG A 92 -12.81 1.35 9.76
C ARG A 92 -11.45 0.81 9.34
N PHE A 93 -11.07 -0.40 9.75
CA PHE A 93 -9.73 -0.94 9.52
C PHE A 93 -9.63 -1.75 8.21
N THR A 94 -8.58 -1.48 7.43
CA THR A 94 -8.17 -2.29 6.28
C THR A 94 -6.74 -2.81 6.46
N LEU A 95 -6.59 -4.13 6.39
CA LEU A 95 -5.31 -4.83 6.53
C LEU A 95 -4.60 -4.91 5.17
N GLY A 96 -3.76 -3.93 4.84
CA GLY A 96 -2.88 -3.99 3.69
C GLY A 96 -1.59 -4.76 3.98
N LEU A 97 -1.36 -5.83 3.23
CA LEU A 97 -0.28 -6.79 3.42
C LEU A 97 0.71 -6.78 2.26
N GLY A 98 1.99 -7.03 2.55
CA GLY A 98 3.01 -7.26 1.53
C GLY A 98 4.01 -8.34 1.95
N SER A 99 4.62 -9.00 0.96
CA SER A 99 5.50 -10.14 1.22
C SER A 99 6.88 -9.76 1.75
N GLN A 100 7.33 -8.53 1.48
CA GLN A 100 8.75 -8.15 1.42
C GLN A 100 9.60 -9.03 0.47
N ILE A 101 10.88 -8.67 0.31
CA ILE A 101 11.84 -9.48 -0.46
C ILE A 101 12.54 -10.52 0.43
N LYS A 102 12.96 -11.62 -0.20
CA LYS A 102 13.61 -12.78 0.46
C LYS A 102 14.67 -12.40 1.51
N PRO A 103 15.63 -11.49 1.25
CA PRO A 103 16.64 -11.15 2.25
C PRO A 103 16.07 -10.57 3.55
N HIS A 104 15.03 -9.73 3.48
CA HIS A 104 14.41 -9.20 4.69
C HIS A 104 13.72 -10.31 5.47
N ILE A 105 12.95 -11.17 4.81
CA ILE A 105 12.26 -12.28 5.47
C ILE A 105 13.25 -13.26 6.08
N SER A 106 14.22 -13.76 5.31
CA SER A 106 15.11 -14.83 5.77
C SER A 106 16.30 -14.35 6.62
N LYS A 107 16.73 -13.10 6.51
CA LYS A 107 17.93 -12.59 7.23
C LYS A 107 17.62 -11.53 8.30
N ARG A 108 16.64 -10.65 8.08
CA ARG A 108 16.25 -9.64 9.09
C ARG A 108 15.24 -10.23 10.08
N PHE A 109 14.22 -10.91 9.59
CA PHE A 109 13.17 -11.50 10.43
C PHE A 109 13.42 -12.97 10.79
N ASN A 110 14.38 -13.62 10.13
CA ASN A 110 14.73 -15.03 10.34
C ASN A 110 13.53 -15.98 10.15
N MET A 111 12.71 -15.71 9.14
CA MET A 111 11.51 -16.47 8.82
C MET A 111 11.68 -17.33 7.55
N PRO A 112 10.95 -18.46 7.43
CA PRO A 112 10.96 -19.27 6.22
C PRO A 112 10.49 -18.51 4.97
N TRP A 113 11.05 -18.86 3.80
CA TRP A 113 10.69 -18.28 2.51
C TRP A 113 10.34 -19.36 1.50
N HIS A 114 9.07 -19.41 1.10
CA HIS A 114 8.52 -20.40 0.15
C HIS A 114 8.16 -19.78 -1.22
N GLY A 115 8.63 -18.55 -1.46
CA GLY A 115 8.26 -17.75 -2.64
C GLY A 115 7.06 -16.84 -2.36
N PRO A 116 7.08 -15.60 -2.85
CA PRO A 116 6.17 -14.56 -2.35
C PRO A 116 4.71 -14.83 -2.76
N ALA A 117 4.45 -15.16 -4.04
CA ALA A 117 3.09 -15.32 -4.54
C ALA A 117 2.37 -16.52 -3.90
N LYS A 118 3.03 -17.67 -3.84
CA LYS A 118 2.49 -18.89 -3.20
C LYS A 118 2.25 -18.66 -1.71
N GLN A 119 3.27 -18.17 -1.00
CA GLN A 119 3.19 -18.01 0.45
C GLN A 119 2.18 -16.93 0.84
N MET A 120 2.05 -15.84 0.07
CA MET A 120 1.01 -14.83 0.30
C MET A 120 -0.40 -15.35 0.04
N ARG A 121 -0.60 -16.16 -1.02
CA ARG A 121 -1.88 -16.84 -1.27
C ARG A 121 -2.31 -17.63 -0.03
N GLU A 122 -1.44 -18.55 0.41
CA GLU A 122 -1.76 -19.40 1.55
C GLU A 122 -1.89 -18.61 2.86
N PHE A 123 -1.14 -17.52 3.01
CA PHE A 123 -1.24 -16.64 4.19
C PHE A 123 -2.64 -16.02 4.30
N ILE A 124 -3.14 -15.47 3.19
CA ILE A 124 -4.45 -14.82 3.15
C ILE A 124 -5.57 -15.87 3.27
N GLU A 125 -5.48 -16.99 2.56
CA GLU A 125 -6.45 -18.09 2.67
C GLU A 125 -6.53 -18.64 4.11
N ALA A 126 -5.38 -18.87 4.77
CA ALA A 126 -5.34 -19.28 6.17
C ALA A 126 -5.95 -18.22 7.11
N THR A 127 -5.65 -16.95 6.90
CA THR A 127 -6.23 -15.84 7.69
C THR A 127 -7.76 -15.81 7.53
N ARG A 128 -8.25 -16.00 6.31
CA ARG A 128 -9.70 -16.07 6.04
C ARG A 128 -10.35 -17.30 6.67
N ALA A 129 -9.72 -18.47 6.63
CA ALA A 129 -10.24 -19.66 7.30
C ALA A 129 -10.36 -19.46 8.82
N ILE A 130 -9.41 -18.75 9.43
CA ILE A 130 -9.48 -18.35 10.84
C ILE A 130 -10.66 -17.41 11.09
N TRP A 131 -10.85 -16.39 10.23
CA TRP A 131 -12.01 -15.51 10.35
C TRP A 131 -13.35 -16.19 10.05
N ASN A 132 -13.44 -17.12 9.10
CA ASN A 132 -14.66 -17.90 8.91
C ASN A 132 -15.03 -18.66 10.20
N CYS A 133 -14.04 -19.20 10.90
CA CYS A 133 -14.26 -19.84 12.19
C CYS A 133 -14.80 -18.85 13.24
N TRP A 134 -14.21 -17.66 13.35
CA TRP A 134 -14.61 -16.68 14.36
C TRP A 134 -15.92 -15.97 14.07
N TYR A 135 -16.18 -15.62 12.81
CA TYR A 135 -17.30 -14.79 12.40
C TYR A 135 -18.52 -15.60 11.95
N ASP A 136 -18.31 -16.78 11.36
CA ASP A 136 -19.40 -17.60 10.78
C ASP A 136 -19.61 -18.90 11.56
N GLY A 137 -18.75 -19.22 12.53
CA GLY A 137 -18.81 -20.45 13.32
C GLY A 137 -18.37 -21.70 12.56
N GLU A 138 -17.70 -21.55 11.41
CA GLU A 138 -17.15 -22.68 10.66
C GLU A 138 -16.08 -23.42 11.48
N ARG A 139 -15.90 -24.71 11.22
CA ARG A 139 -14.78 -25.46 11.81
C ARG A 139 -13.47 -24.95 11.22
N LEU A 140 -12.51 -24.56 12.06
CA LEU A 140 -11.18 -24.21 11.58
C LEU A 140 -10.47 -25.43 10.96
N GLU A 141 -10.38 -25.43 9.64
CA GLU A 141 -9.67 -26.45 8.86
C GLU A 141 -8.99 -25.82 7.64
N TYR A 142 -7.69 -25.58 7.76
CA TYR A 142 -6.83 -25.11 6.68
C TYR A 142 -5.56 -25.95 6.61
N SER A 143 -5.18 -26.38 5.40
CA SER A 143 -4.00 -27.22 5.17
C SER A 143 -3.38 -26.88 3.82
N GLY A 144 -2.34 -26.04 3.83
CA GLY A 144 -1.50 -25.73 2.68
C GLY A 144 -0.06 -26.23 2.86
N ASP A 145 0.82 -25.92 1.90
CA ASP A 145 2.23 -26.32 1.95
C ASP A 145 3.05 -25.45 2.91
N CYS A 146 2.61 -24.21 3.15
CA CYS A 146 3.27 -23.23 4.01
C CYS A 146 2.65 -23.15 5.41
N TYR A 147 1.33 -23.35 5.52
CA TYR A 147 0.57 -23.16 6.76
C TYR A 147 -0.48 -24.27 6.99
N SER A 148 -0.71 -24.64 8.25
CA SER A 148 -1.74 -25.62 8.65
C SER A 148 -2.38 -25.19 9.98
N TYR A 149 -3.71 -25.11 10.00
CA TYR A 149 -4.52 -24.68 11.14
C TYR A 149 -5.73 -25.60 11.31
N ARG A 150 -5.83 -26.28 12.47
CA ARG A 150 -6.87 -27.31 12.73
C ARG A 150 -7.45 -27.25 14.14
N LEU A 151 -7.05 -26.27 14.94
CA LEU A 151 -7.42 -26.12 16.34
C LEU A 151 -7.82 -24.68 16.59
N MET A 152 -9.08 -24.47 16.97
CA MET A 152 -9.58 -23.23 17.56
C MET A 152 -10.41 -23.60 18.79
N THR A 153 -9.87 -23.32 19.96
CA THR A 153 -10.60 -23.51 21.22
C THR A 153 -11.56 -22.34 21.40
N PRO A 154 -12.82 -22.55 21.84
CA PRO A 154 -13.80 -21.47 21.97
C PRO A 154 -13.32 -20.27 22.79
N GLU A 155 -12.53 -20.51 23.85
CA GLU A 155 -11.93 -19.48 24.71
C GLU A 155 -10.94 -18.55 23.99
N PHE A 156 -10.46 -18.92 22.80
CA PHE A 156 -9.57 -18.09 21.96
C PHE A 156 -10.30 -17.51 20.73
N THR A 157 -11.63 -17.55 20.71
CA THR A 157 -12.45 -16.97 19.65
C THR A 157 -12.99 -15.60 20.11
N PRO A 158 -12.68 -14.50 19.41
CA PRO A 158 -13.24 -13.19 19.74
C PRO A 158 -14.76 -13.15 19.60
N THR A 159 -15.43 -12.30 20.40
CA THR A 159 -16.91 -12.22 20.45
C THR A 159 -17.48 -10.89 19.97
N ASN A 160 -16.68 -9.83 20.00
CA ASN A 160 -16.97 -8.47 19.53
C ASN A 160 -16.88 -8.38 18.00
N THR A 161 -17.78 -9.08 17.31
CA THR A 161 -17.80 -9.25 15.85
C THR A 161 -18.80 -8.33 15.13
N GLU A 162 -19.42 -7.39 15.85
CA GLU A 162 -20.51 -6.53 15.35
C GLU A 162 -20.15 -5.69 14.11
N HIS A 163 -18.85 -5.40 13.91
CA HIS A 163 -18.35 -4.60 12.79
C HIS A 163 -17.80 -5.45 11.63
N GLY A 164 -18.10 -6.75 11.63
CA GLY A 164 -17.61 -7.68 10.62
C GLY A 164 -16.09 -7.88 10.67
N ARG A 165 -15.58 -8.54 9.63
CA ARG A 165 -14.13 -8.79 9.45
C ARG A 165 -13.51 -7.68 8.59
N PRO A 166 -12.26 -7.28 8.85
CA PRO A 166 -11.60 -6.26 8.04
C PRO A 166 -11.31 -6.76 6.62
N LYS A 167 -11.23 -5.82 5.68
CA LYS A 167 -10.73 -6.10 4.33
C LYS A 167 -9.23 -6.43 4.34
N ILE A 168 -8.80 -7.31 3.46
CA ILE A 168 -7.39 -7.59 3.18
C ILE A 168 -7.03 -7.03 1.81
N LEU A 169 -6.13 -6.05 1.77
CA LEU A 169 -5.49 -5.62 0.53
C LEU A 169 -4.10 -6.23 0.40
N MET A 170 -3.68 -6.56 -0.81
CA MET A 170 -2.35 -7.14 -1.05
C MET A 170 -1.52 -6.24 -1.96
N ALA A 171 -0.32 -5.85 -1.50
CA ALA A 171 0.66 -5.25 -2.38
C ALA A 171 1.18 -6.28 -3.38
N ALA A 172 1.17 -5.91 -4.65
CA ALA A 172 1.55 -6.79 -5.74
C ALA A 172 2.42 -6.05 -6.75
N VAL A 173 3.53 -6.70 -7.12
CA VAL A 173 4.45 -6.27 -8.17
C VAL A 173 4.69 -7.46 -9.09
N GLY A 174 4.40 -7.29 -10.37
CA GLY A 174 4.53 -8.33 -11.38
C GLY A 174 3.31 -9.25 -11.51
N PRO A 175 3.28 -10.09 -12.56
CA PRO A 175 2.08 -10.83 -12.97
C PRO A 175 1.63 -11.86 -11.94
N LEU A 176 2.55 -12.66 -11.38
CA LEU A 176 2.19 -13.69 -10.41
C LEU A 176 1.60 -13.11 -9.12
N MET A 177 2.13 -11.98 -8.65
CA MET A 177 1.58 -11.31 -7.46
C MET A 177 0.21 -10.68 -7.77
N THR A 178 0.02 -10.13 -8.97
CA THR A 178 -1.26 -9.55 -9.41
C THR A 178 -2.34 -10.64 -9.48
N GLN A 179 -2.01 -11.78 -10.09
CA GLN A 179 -2.88 -12.94 -10.15
C GLN A 179 -3.24 -13.46 -8.75
N THR A 180 -2.26 -13.55 -7.84
CA THR A 180 -2.55 -13.91 -6.45
C THR A 180 -3.50 -12.90 -5.79
N ALA A 181 -3.30 -11.60 -5.97
CA ALA A 181 -4.16 -10.56 -5.40
C ALA A 181 -5.62 -10.74 -5.84
N ALA A 182 -5.82 -10.91 -7.15
CA ALA A 182 -7.12 -11.10 -7.77
C ALA A 182 -7.87 -12.32 -7.21
N ALA A 183 -7.14 -13.38 -6.86
CA ALA A 183 -7.74 -14.60 -6.37
C ALA A 183 -8.14 -14.57 -4.89
N VAL A 184 -7.39 -13.89 -4.00
CA VAL A 184 -7.58 -14.06 -2.54
C VAL A 184 -7.78 -12.76 -1.75
N ALA A 185 -7.38 -11.61 -2.28
CA ALA A 185 -7.47 -10.32 -1.59
C ALA A 185 -8.79 -9.60 -1.89
N ASP A 186 -9.20 -8.65 -1.06
CA ASP A 186 -10.32 -7.72 -1.32
C ASP A 186 -9.91 -6.54 -2.20
N GLY A 187 -8.61 -6.34 -2.36
CA GLY A 187 -8.04 -5.31 -3.21
C GLY A 187 -6.53 -5.45 -3.39
N ILE A 188 -5.97 -4.54 -4.18
CA ILE A 188 -4.55 -4.47 -4.52
C ILE A 188 -3.97 -3.12 -4.10
N ILE A 189 -2.75 -3.17 -3.56
CA ILE A 189 -1.92 -1.98 -3.37
C ILE A 189 -0.89 -1.97 -4.48
N VAL A 190 -1.10 -1.09 -5.46
CA VAL A 190 -0.14 -0.88 -6.55
C VAL A 190 1.11 -0.23 -5.94
N HIS A 191 2.30 -0.60 -6.42
CA HIS A 191 3.52 0.07 -5.96
C HIS A 191 3.72 1.39 -6.72
N ALA A 192 4.19 2.46 -6.06
CA ALA A 192 4.42 3.77 -6.70
C ALA A 192 5.40 3.73 -7.89
N PHE A 193 6.26 2.71 -7.93
CA PHE A 193 7.05 2.34 -9.12
C PHE A 193 6.21 1.55 -10.14
N CYS A 194 5.01 2.01 -10.41
CA CYS A 194 4.15 1.58 -11.50
C CYS A 194 3.75 2.87 -12.21
N SER A 195 4.23 3.07 -13.42
CA SER A 195 3.79 4.22 -14.22
C SER A 195 2.32 4.05 -14.59
N GLU A 196 1.61 5.15 -14.83
CA GLU A 196 0.23 5.13 -15.34
C GLU A 196 0.10 4.30 -16.62
N GLN A 197 1.05 4.43 -17.55
CA GLN A 197 1.04 3.67 -18.79
C GLN A 197 1.12 2.15 -18.52
N HIS A 198 2.09 1.71 -17.71
CA HIS A 198 2.20 0.29 -17.33
C HIS A 198 0.95 -0.21 -16.61
N PHE A 199 0.34 0.63 -15.77
CA PHE A 199 -0.90 0.27 -15.10
C PHE A 199 -2.02 0.04 -16.12
N LYS A 200 -2.26 0.98 -17.03
CA LYS A 200 -3.33 0.92 -18.05
C LYS A 200 -3.12 -0.18 -19.08
N GLU A 201 -1.89 -0.37 -19.55
CA GLU A 201 -1.59 -1.25 -20.69
C GLU A 201 -1.27 -2.69 -20.27
N VAL A 202 -0.80 -2.90 -19.04
CA VAL A 202 -0.31 -4.22 -18.60
C VAL A 202 -1.05 -4.70 -17.34
N MET A 203 -1.00 -3.93 -16.26
CA MET A 203 -1.45 -4.42 -14.96
C MET A 203 -2.97 -4.51 -14.86
N LEU A 204 -3.71 -3.49 -15.28
CA LEU A 204 -5.17 -3.43 -15.19
C LEU A 204 -5.84 -4.48 -16.10
N PRO A 205 -5.46 -4.64 -17.39
CA PRO A 205 -6.03 -5.70 -18.23
C PRO A 205 -5.77 -7.13 -17.68
N GLN A 206 -4.58 -7.35 -17.12
CA GLN A 206 -4.26 -8.61 -16.45
C GLN A 206 -5.13 -8.81 -15.21
N LEU A 207 -5.27 -7.77 -14.38
CA LEU A 207 -6.09 -7.81 -13.17
C LEU A 207 -7.56 -8.11 -13.50
N GLU A 208 -8.13 -7.47 -14.52
CA GLU A 208 -9.51 -7.73 -14.98
C GLU A 208 -9.67 -9.19 -15.43
N THR A 209 -8.73 -9.71 -16.21
CA THR A 209 -8.72 -11.11 -16.66
C THR A 209 -8.64 -12.08 -15.48
N ASP A 210 -7.73 -11.84 -14.54
CA ASP A 210 -7.55 -12.68 -13.37
C ASP A 210 -8.76 -12.62 -12.41
N LEU A 211 -9.36 -11.44 -12.22
CA LEU A 211 -10.59 -11.29 -11.43
C LEU A 211 -11.75 -12.06 -12.06
N ALA A 212 -11.95 -11.92 -13.37
CA ALA A 212 -12.99 -12.63 -14.10
C ALA A 212 -12.83 -14.15 -14.00
N ALA A 213 -11.59 -14.65 -14.06
CA ALA A 213 -11.27 -16.07 -13.87
C ALA A 213 -11.63 -16.60 -12.46
N ASN A 214 -11.75 -15.72 -11.48
CA ASN A 214 -12.20 -16.03 -10.11
C ASN A 214 -13.67 -15.64 -9.86
N GLY A 215 -14.44 -15.30 -10.91
CA GLY A 215 -15.85 -14.91 -10.80
C GLY A 215 -16.06 -13.55 -10.12
N ARG A 216 -15.05 -12.67 -10.17
CA ARG A 216 -15.05 -11.34 -9.56
C ARG A 216 -14.93 -10.28 -10.64
N SER A 217 -15.28 -9.03 -10.30
CA SER A 217 -15.11 -7.89 -11.21
C SER A 217 -14.25 -6.81 -10.56
N VAL A 218 -13.68 -5.94 -11.39
CA VAL A 218 -12.80 -4.85 -10.93
C VAL A 218 -13.57 -3.77 -10.15
N GLU A 219 -14.88 -3.68 -10.37
CA GLU A 219 -15.80 -2.79 -9.66
C GLU A 219 -15.92 -3.16 -8.18
N ASP A 220 -15.87 -4.44 -7.84
CA ASP A 220 -15.94 -4.95 -6.46
C ASP A 220 -14.55 -5.18 -5.82
N PHE A 221 -13.49 -4.70 -6.48
CA PHE A 221 -12.10 -4.91 -6.08
C PHE A 221 -11.37 -3.58 -5.89
N GLU A 222 -10.90 -3.34 -4.66
CA GLU A 222 -10.32 -2.05 -4.30
C GLU A 222 -8.91 -1.90 -4.88
N ILE A 223 -8.63 -0.78 -5.56
CA ILE A 223 -7.34 -0.43 -6.15
C ILE A 223 -6.83 0.81 -5.43
N GLN A 224 -5.82 0.60 -4.58
CA GLN A 224 -5.07 1.67 -3.94
C GLN A 224 -3.78 1.92 -4.72
N PHE A 225 -3.57 3.16 -5.15
CA PHE A 225 -2.40 3.55 -5.93
C PHE A 225 -1.64 4.70 -5.23
N PRO A 226 -0.63 4.40 -4.40
CA PRO A 226 0.34 5.38 -3.94
C PRO A 226 1.13 5.90 -5.15
N VAL A 227 1.14 7.22 -5.36
CA VAL A 227 1.81 7.85 -6.50
C VAL A 227 3.03 8.63 -6.01
N PHE A 228 4.10 8.68 -6.81
CA PHE A 228 5.16 9.66 -6.53
C PHE A 228 4.66 11.07 -6.79
N VAL A 229 4.98 11.99 -5.90
CA VAL A 229 4.63 13.40 -6.02
C VAL A 229 5.90 14.22 -5.83
N ALA A 230 6.21 15.08 -6.81
CA ALA A 230 7.25 16.09 -6.70
C ALA A 230 6.61 17.47 -6.74
N GLN A 231 6.47 18.09 -5.57
CA GLN A 231 5.75 19.36 -5.41
C GLN A 231 6.53 20.40 -4.62
N GLY A 232 6.26 21.67 -4.90
CA GLY A 232 6.85 22.83 -4.22
C GLY A 232 6.06 24.12 -4.51
N GLU A 233 6.04 25.06 -3.57
CA GLU A 233 5.46 26.41 -3.79
C GLU A 233 6.46 27.35 -4.48
N THR A 234 7.75 27.01 -4.41
CA THR A 234 8.83 27.71 -5.09
C THR A 234 9.60 26.78 -6.03
N GLU A 235 10.31 27.37 -7.00
CA GLU A 235 11.17 26.63 -7.92
C GLU A 235 12.25 25.82 -7.17
N GLU A 236 12.81 26.39 -6.09
CA GLU A 236 13.83 25.72 -5.27
C GLU A 236 13.26 24.48 -4.56
N GLU A 237 12.07 24.61 -3.98
CA GLU A 237 11.36 23.50 -3.33
C GLU A 237 11.01 22.41 -4.35
N LEU A 238 10.50 22.81 -5.52
CA LEU A 238 10.14 21.88 -6.58
C LEU A 238 11.36 21.11 -7.08
N GLU A 239 12.47 21.78 -7.38
CA GLU A 239 13.71 21.12 -7.83
C GLU A 239 14.27 20.15 -6.77
N LYS A 240 14.23 20.55 -5.49
CA LYS A 240 14.61 19.65 -4.39
C LYS A 240 13.70 18.42 -4.33
N SER A 241 12.39 18.61 -4.50
CA SER A 241 11.40 17.53 -4.52
C SER A 241 11.61 16.57 -5.70
N LYS A 242 11.80 17.13 -6.91
CA LYS A 242 12.12 16.37 -8.13
C LYS A 242 13.38 15.52 -7.95
N MET A 243 14.44 16.08 -7.37
CA MET A 243 15.68 15.34 -7.10
C MET A 243 15.48 14.20 -6.09
N GLY A 244 14.66 14.41 -5.06
CA GLY A 244 14.26 13.36 -4.12
C GLY A 244 13.50 12.22 -4.79
N ILE A 245 12.55 12.53 -5.67
CA ILE A 245 11.81 11.52 -6.44
C ILE A 245 12.72 10.80 -7.44
N LYS A 246 13.61 11.51 -8.14
CA LYS A 246 14.61 10.87 -9.02
C LYS A 246 15.51 9.89 -8.27
N TYR A 247 15.92 10.23 -7.04
CA TYR A 247 16.65 9.28 -6.20
C TYR A 247 15.83 8.00 -5.94
N ARG A 248 14.56 8.16 -5.54
CA ARG A 248 13.64 7.03 -5.28
C ARG A 248 13.41 6.19 -6.53
N LEU A 249 13.19 6.82 -7.68
CA LEU A 249 13.06 6.14 -8.97
C LEU A 249 14.32 5.34 -9.30
N GLY A 250 15.51 5.94 -9.16
CA GLY A 250 16.77 5.23 -9.38
C GLY A 250 16.98 4.05 -8.43
N PHE A 251 16.60 4.20 -7.15
CA PHE A 251 16.63 3.12 -6.18
C PHE A 251 15.74 1.94 -6.59
N TYR A 252 14.46 2.19 -6.92
CA TYR A 252 13.54 1.12 -7.32
C TYR A 252 13.92 0.51 -8.67
N ALA A 253 14.27 1.34 -9.66
CA ALA A 253 14.74 0.91 -10.96
C ALA A 253 16.01 0.06 -10.88
N SER A 254 16.80 0.13 -9.80
CA SER A 254 17.95 -0.76 -9.58
C SER A 254 17.54 -2.21 -9.25
N THR A 255 16.30 -2.46 -8.85
CA THR A 255 15.82 -3.77 -8.40
C THR A 255 15.26 -4.59 -9.57
N PRO A 256 15.73 -5.84 -9.79
CA PRO A 256 15.33 -6.64 -10.97
C PRO A 256 13.82 -6.83 -11.15
N ALA A 257 13.06 -6.88 -10.06
CA ALA A 257 11.60 -7.07 -10.09
C ALA A 257 10.85 -5.95 -10.82
N TYR A 258 11.42 -4.75 -10.94
CA TYR A 258 10.77 -3.61 -11.60
C TYR A 258 11.16 -3.45 -13.08
N LYS A 259 11.99 -4.35 -13.64
CA LYS A 259 12.42 -4.24 -15.03
C LYS A 259 11.26 -4.24 -16.01
N THR A 260 10.20 -5.00 -15.75
CA THR A 260 9.01 -5.07 -16.62
C THR A 260 8.32 -3.71 -16.76
N VAL A 261 8.32 -2.91 -15.70
CA VAL A 261 7.77 -1.54 -15.73
C VAL A 261 8.65 -0.66 -16.62
N LEU A 262 9.97 -0.77 -16.51
CA LEU A 262 10.91 -0.03 -17.36
C LEU A 262 10.82 -0.45 -18.84
N ASP A 263 10.62 -1.74 -19.10
CA ASP A 263 10.50 -2.28 -20.46
C ASP A 263 9.28 -1.72 -21.20
N THR A 264 8.21 -1.36 -20.49
CA THR A 264 7.03 -0.69 -21.07
C THR A 264 7.37 0.66 -21.71
N HIS A 265 8.39 1.34 -21.18
CA HIS A 265 8.87 2.64 -21.66
C HIS A 265 10.12 2.53 -22.55
N GLY A 266 10.62 1.32 -22.82
CA GLY A 266 11.91 1.13 -23.49
C GLY A 266 13.14 1.48 -22.63
N TRP A 267 12.95 1.65 -21.31
CA TRP A 267 14.01 2.00 -20.35
C TRP A 267 14.67 0.78 -19.68
N GLY A 268 14.46 -0.43 -20.21
CA GLY A 268 14.93 -1.68 -19.62
C GLY A 268 16.42 -1.73 -19.30
N ASP A 269 17.24 -1.07 -20.11
CA ASP A 269 18.71 -1.02 -19.95
C ASP A 269 19.18 -0.15 -18.78
N LEU A 270 18.31 0.70 -18.22
CA LEU A 270 18.63 1.45 -17.00
C LEU A 270 18.75 0.52 -15.79
N GLN A 271 17.98 -0.57 -15.73
CA GLN A 271 17.97 -1.48 -14.58
C GLN A 271 19.36 -2.04 -14.24
N PRO A 272 20.09 -2.70 -15.15
CA PRO A 272 21.40 -3.24 -14.83
C PRO A 272 22.43 -2.16 -14.50
N ARG A 273 22.34 -0.96 -15.12
CA ARG A 273 23.22 0.18 -14.82
C ARG A 273 23.03 0.67 -13.39
N LEU A 274 21.77 0.95 -13.01
CA LEU A 274 21.41 1.41 -11.67
C LEU A 274 21.72 0.35 -10.61
N ASN A 275 21.49 -0.94 -10.91
CA ASN A 275 21.87 -2.04 -10.02
C ASN A 275 23.37 -2.02 -9.71
N ARG A 276 24.22 -1.78 -10.71
CA ARG A 276 25.67 -1.66 -10.50
C ARG A 276 26.03 -0.48 -9.60
N LEU A 277 25.43 0.69 -9.80
CA LEU A 277 25.67 1.86 -8.94
C LEU A 277 25.36 1.57 -7.47
N THR A 278 24.23 0.91 -7.18
CA THR A 278 23.87 0.55 -5.80
C THR A 278 24.86 -0.44 -5.16
N LYS A 279 25.35 -1.42 -5.93
CA LYS A 279 26.36 -2.39 -5.46
C LYS A 279 27.73 -1.74 -5.22
N ASP A 280 28.07 -0.75 -6.02
CA ASP A 280 29.30 0.05 -5.88
C ASP A 280 29.19 1.13 -4.78
N GLY A 281 28.04 1.26 -4.11
CA GLY A 281 27.81 2.27 -3.06
C GLY A 281 27.64 3.71 -3.59
N LYS A 282 27.43 3.89 -4.89
CA LYS A 282 27.34 5.18 -5.59
C LYS A 282 25.91 5.74 -5.60
N TRP A 283 25.31 5.85 -4.42
CA TRP A 283 23.91 6.22 -4.25
C TRP A 283 23.61 7.64 -4.77
N GLU A 284 24.57 8.55 -4.64
CA GLU A 284 24.50 9.94 -5.07
C GLU A 284 24.40 10.11 -6.60
N GLN A 285 24.74 9.07 -7.36
CA GLN A 285 24.69 9.08 -8.83
C GLN A 285 23.32 8.66 -9.37
N LEU A 286 22.51 7.92 -8.59
CA LEU A 286 21.21 7.42 -9.03
C LEU A 286 20.31 8.51 -9.62
N PRO A 287 20.14 9.70 -9.00
CA PRO A 287 19.22 10.71 -9.53
C PRO A 287 19.64 11.24 -10.90
N ARG A 288 20.95 11.25 -11.21
CA ARG A 288 21.50 11.79 -12.46
C ARG A 288 21.23 10.91 -13.67
N GLU A 289 21.00 9.62 -13.43
CA GLU A 289 20.67 8.63 -14.45
C GLU A 289 19.16 8.64 -14.80
N ILE A 290 18.34 9.39 -14.05
CA ILE A 290 16.89 9.46 -14.26
C ILE A 290 16.55 10.67 -15.14
N PRO A 291 16.15 10.44 -16.41
CA PRO A 291 15.75 11.51 -17.29
C PRO A 291 14.42 12.12 -16.85
N ASP A 292 14.17 13.37 -17.24
CA ASP A 292 12.95 14.09 -16.85
C ASP A 292 11.69 13.38 -17.37
N GLU A 293 11.72 12.82 -18.58
CA GLU A 293 10.63 12.01 -19.14
C GLU A 293 10.21 10.87 -18.20
N MET A 294 11.18 10.21 -17.55
CA MET A 294 10.91 9.15 -16.59
C MET A 294 10.34 9.71 -15.29
N LEU A 295 10.80 10.88 -14.85
CA LEU A 295 10.19 11.54 -13.69
C LEU A 295 8.70 11.82 -13.94
N TYR A 296 8.34 12.44 -15.07
CA TYR A 296 6.95 12.78 -15.39
C TYR A 296 6.07 11.56 -15.67
N ALA A 297 6.64 10.45 -16.18
CA ALA A 297 5.88 9.22 -16.39
C ALA A 297 5.44 8.54 -15.08
N PHE A 298 6.23 8.70 -14.01
CA PHE A 298 5.99 8.03 -12.72
C PHE A 298 5.41 8.97 -11.65
N ALA A 299 5.65 10.27 -11.73
CA ALA A 299 5.28 11.24 -10.70
C ALA A 299 4.34 12.32 -11.22
N ALA A 300 3.45 12.81 -10.34
CA ALA A 300 2.81 14.11 -10.54
C ALA A 300 3.80 15.20 -10.12
N VAL A 301 4.02 16.20 -10.96
CA VAL A 301 5.10 17.20 -10.77
C VAL A 301 4.58 18.61 -10.98
N GLY A 302 4.83 19.52 -10.04
CA GLY A 302 4.49 20.94 -10.18
C GLY A 302 4.04 21.60 -8.89
N GLY A 303 3.26 22.67 -9.00
CA GLY A 303 2.62 23.29 -7.83
C GLY A 303 1.56 22.35 -7.20
N PRO A 304 1.19 22.55 -5.92
CA PRO A 304 0.23 21.66 -5.24
C PRO A 304 -1.09 21.45 -5.99
N LEU A 305 -1.67 22.52 -6.56
CA LEU A 305 -2.93 22.43 -7.31
C LEU A 305 -2.77 21.73 -8.67
N GLU A 306 -1.64 21.95 -9.35
CA GLU A 306 -1.31 21.27 -10.60
C GLU A 306 -1.14 19.76 -10.37
N VAL A 307 -0.51 19.38 -9.27
CA VAL A 307 -0.36 17.98 -8.85
C VAL A 307 -1.73 17.35 -8.58
N ALA A 308 -2.63 18.03 -7.88
CA ALA A 308 -3.98 17.53 -7.66
C ALA A 308 -4.73 17.31 -8.98
N GLN A 309 -4.61 18.24 -9.93
CA GLN A 309 -5.20 18.11 -11.27
C GLN A 309 -4.59 16.92 -12.04
N GLN A 310 -3.26 16.78 -12.04
CA GLN A 310 -2.59 15.64 -12.67
C GLN A 310 -3.04 14.32 -12.05
N LEU A 311 -3.11 14.20 -10.73
CA LEU A 311 -3.57 12.99 -10.07
C LEU A 311 -5.02 12.65 -10.43
N LYS A 312 -5.91 13.65 -10.52
CA LYS A 312 -7.27 13.47 -11.02
C LYS A 312 -7.28 12.98 -12.47
N ASP A 313 -6.55 13.62 -13.37
CA ASP A 313 -6.56 13.28 -14.80
C ASP A 313 -6.01 11.88 -15.05
N ARG A 314 -4.98 11.48 -14.28
CA ARG A 314 -4.31 10.19 -14.43
C ARG A 314 -5.10 9.02 -13.83
N PHE A 315 -5.76 9.23 -12.69
CA PHE A 315 -6.30 8.15 -11.87
C PHE A 315 -7.79 8.25 -11.56
N GLY A 316 -8.42 9.40 -11.84
CA GLY A 316 -9.86 9.61 -11.69
C GLY A 316 -10.66 8.55 -12.46
N GLY A 317 -11.53 7.84 -11.75
CA GLY A 317 -12.35 6.75 -12.31
C GLY A 317 -11.61 5.43 -12.58
N LEU A 318 -10.29 5.37 -12.38
CA LEU A 318 -9.48 4.16 -12.59
C LEU A 318 -9.09 3.46 -11.29
N VAL A 319 -8.87 4.23 -10.23
CA VAL A 319 -8.47 3.72 -8.92
C VAL A 319 -9.46 4.21 -7.86
N ASP A 320 -9.50 3.52 -6.72
CA ASP A 320 -10.38 3.89 -5.61
C ASP A 320 -9.71 4.89 -4.68
N ARG A 321 -8.37 4.81 -4.55
CA ARG A 321 -7.62 5.62 -3.60
C ARG A 321 -6.26 6.07 -4.12
N VAL A 322 -5.92 7.32 -3.83
CA VAL A 322 -4.56 7.88 -3.94
C VAL A 322 -4.14 8.46 -2.59
N ALA A 323 -2.85 8.76 -2.43
CA ALA A 323 -2.33 9.41 -1.23
C ALA A 323 -1.78 10.81 -1.53
N LEU A 324 -1.99 11.74 -0.60
CA LEU A 324 -1.33 13.05 -0.58
C LEU A 324 -0.45 13.20 0.66
N GLU A 325 0.58 14.01 0.53
CA GLU A 325 1.39 14.41 1.67
C GLU A 325 0.71 15.56 2.44
N ALA A 326 0.37 15.31 3.70
CA ALA A 326 -0.34 16.26 4.56
C ALA A 326 0.61 17.25 5.26
N HIS A 327 1.53 17.89 4.51
CA HIS A 327 2.50 18.86 5.05
C HIS A 327 2.24 20.31 4.61
N TYR A 328 1.35 20.53 3.64
CA TYR A 328 0.93 21.87 3.22
C TYR A 328 -0.04 22.52 4.21
N LYS A 329 -0.26 23.83 4.03
CA LYS A 329 -1.26 24.58 4.80
C LYS A 329 -2.67 24.00 4.54
N PRO A 330 -3.57 24.05 5.54
CA PRO A 330 -4.92 23.50 5.42
C PRO A 330 -5.71 23.97 4.19
N ASP A 331 -5.59 25.25 3.82
CA ASP A 331 -6.28 25.85 2.67
C ASP A 331 -5.81 25.27 1.33
N ILE A 332 -4.51 25.00 1.20
CA ILE A 332 -3.95 24.35 0.01
C ILE A 332 -4.41 22.89 -0.06
N LEU A 333 -4.36 22.15 1.05
CA LEU A 333 -4.80 20.76 1.11
C LEU A 333 -6.30 20.64 0.77
N GLU A 334 -7.13 21.51 1.33
CA GLU A 334 -8.56 21.57 1.04
C GLU A 334 -8.82 21.80 -0.45
N GLN A 335 -8.09 22.72 -1.09
CA GLN A 335 -8.19 22.95 -2.53
C GLN A 335 -7.73 21.73 -3.35
N GLN A 336 -6.63 21.07 -2.98
CA GLN A 336 -6.18 19.83 -3.63
C GLN A 336 -7.25 18.73 -3.54
N MET A 337 -7.85 18.54 -2.36
CA MET A 337 -8.89 17.55 -2.16
C MET A 337 -10.17 17.86 -2.93
N ASN A 338 -10.55 19.14 -3.01
CA ASN A 338 -11.68 19.58 -3.81
C ASN A 338 -11.46 19.33 -5.32
N ILE A 339 -10.25 19.57 -5.83
CA ILE A 339 -9.90 19.23 -7.23
C ILE A 339 -10.05 17.74 -7.48
N LEU A 340 -9.47 16.90 -6.60
CA LEU A 340 -9.48 15.44 -6.73
C LEU A 340 -10.87 14.79 -6.62
N ARG A 341 -11.77 15.42 -5.86
CA ARG A 341 -13.15 14.94 -5.63
C ARG A 341 -14.15 15.45 -6.66
N ALA A 342 -13.88 16.58 -7.29
CA ALA A 342 -14.63 17.07 -8.45
C ALA A 342 -14.44 16.12 -9.65
#